data_AF-A0A914KCS0-F1
#
_entry.id   AF-A0A914KCS0-F1
#
_cell.length_a   1.000
_cell.length_b   1.000
_cell.length_c   1.000
_cell.angle_alpha   90.00
_cell.angle_beta   90.00
_cell.angle_gamma   90.00
#
_symmetry.space_group_name_H-M   'P 1'
#
loop_
_entity.id
_entity.type
_entity.pdbx_description
1 polymer ?
#
loop_
_entity_poly.entity_id
_entity_poly.type
_entity_poly.pdbx_seq_one_letter_code
_entity_poly.pdbx_strand_id
1 'polypeptide(L)'
;MDNHRPPITFTEWVSHRSDCGSLYKMILILYDKDNKCIASEQQDISFVQWANQKWHKMEITLKSYPPGGRVLRVHSAGRDTQFWAGHYGTKIAGSQLVVSMEDTPPSTGNSTVVAPGSALGRSRYQPLE
;
A
#
# COMPACT_ATOMS: atom_id res chain seq x y z
N MET A 1 -11.33 4.38 10.60
CA MET A 1 -10.90 5.17 9.43
C MET A 1 -10.42 6.57 9.81
N ASP A 2 -11.01 7.27 10.79
CA ASP A 2 -10.62 8.68 11.05
C ASP A 2 -9.37 8.83 11.93
N ASN A 3 -9.29 8.06 13.02
CA ASN A 3 -8.19 8.20 13.98
C ASN A 3 -6.96 7.41 13.51
N HIS A 4 -7.10 6.09 13.39
CA HIS A 4 -5.99 5.18 13.07
C HIS A 4 -5.53 5.24 11.61
N ARG A 5 -6.43 5.61 10.68
CA ARG A 5 -6.16 5.68 9.23
C ARG A 5 -5.27 4.52 8.72
N PRO A 6 -5.67 3.26 8.99
CA PRO A 6 -4.87 2.09 8.66
C PRO A 6 -4.53 2.05 7.17
N PRO A 7 -3.34 1.58 6.77
CA PRO A 7 -3.05 1.32 5.37
C PRO A 7 -4.13 0.47 4.70
N ILE A 8 -4.55 0.88 3.51
CA ILE A 8 -5.52 0.16 2.69
C ILE A 8 -4.81 -0.31 1.43
N THR A 9 -4.58 -1.60 1.31
CA THR A 9 -3.88 -2.20 0.17
C THR A 9 -4.87 -2.89 -0.74
N PHE A 10 -4.81 -2.60 -2.04
CA PHE A 10 -5.54 -3.34 -3.06
C PHE A 10 -4.54 -4.07 -3.95
N THR A 11 -4.80 -5.36 -4.19
CA THR A 11 -3.97 -6.22 -5.03
C THR A 11 -4.80 -6.98 -6.04
N GLU A 12 -4.23 -7.20 -7.21
CA GLU A 12 -4.81 -8.00 -8.29
C GLU A 12 -3.73 -8.74 -9.05
N TRP A 13 -4.09 -9.89 -9.61
CA TRP A 13 -3.25 -10.57 -10.59
C TRP A 13 -3.73 -10.23 -11.99
N VAL A 14 -2.79 -9.86 -12.86
CA VAL A 14 -3.07 -9.53 -14.25
C VAL A 14 -2.21 -10.31 -15.22
N SER A 15 -2.78 -10.62 -16.38
CA SER A 15 -2.08 -11.32 -17.46
C SER A 15 -2.58 -10.86 -18.83
N HIS A 16 -1.94 -11.32 -19.89
CA HIS A 16 -2.24 -10.99 -21.28
C HIS A 16 -2.18 -12.26 -22.15
N ARG A 17 -2.65 -12.18 -23.39
CA ARG A 17 -2.43 -13.26 -24.36
C ARG A 17 -1.03 -13.14 -24.95
N SER A 18 -0.41 -14.26 -25.25
CA SER A 18 0.90 -14.24 -25.91
C SER A 18 0.86 -13.58 -27.29
N ASP A 19 -0.23 -13.72 -28.04
CA ASP A 19 -0.37 -13.23 -29.41
C ASP A 19 -1.01 -11.83 -29.51
N CYS A 20 -1.29 -11.16 -28.39
CA CYS A 20 -1.87 -9.82 -28.39
C CYS A 20 -1.36 -8.99 -27.20
N GLY A 21 -0.82 -7.81 -27.49
CA GLY A 21 -0.49 -6.83 -26.47
C GLY A 21 -1.73 -6.32 -25.73
N SER A 22 -1.56 -5.85 -24.50
CA SER A 22 -2.64 -5.25 -23.72
C SER A 22 -2.14 -4.19 -22.74
N LEU A 23 -3.05 -3.30 -22.35
CA LEU A 23 -2.83 -2.26 -21.36
C LEU A 23 -3.75 -2.50 -20.17
N TYR A 24 -3.19 -2.37 -18.97
CA TYR A 24 -3.92 -2.49 -17.73
C TYR A 24 -3.76 -1.22 -16.87
N LYS A 25 -4.84 -0.79 -16.23
CA LYS A 25 -4.87 0.30 -15.26
C LYS A 25 -5.67 -0.11 -14.03
N MET A 26 -5.11 0.21 -12.87
CA MET A 26 -5.71 0.01 -11.55
C MET A 26 -5.75 1.35 -10.81
N ILE A 27 -6.90 1.70 -10.24
CA ILE A 27 -7.08 2.92 -9.43
C ILE A 27 -7.82 2.56 -8.15
N LEU A 28 -7.30 3.00 -7.00
CA LEU A 28 -7.96 2.91 -5.70
C LEU A 28 -8.31 4.32 -5.24
N ILE A 29 -9.57 4.57 -4.92
CA ILE A 29 -10.08 5.88 -4.53
C ILE A 29 -10.81 5.75 -3.20
N LEU A 30 -10.50 6.62 -2.25
CA LEU A 30 -11.20 6.76 -0.98
C LEU A 30 -12.04 8.05 -1.01
N TYR A 31 -13.33 7.90 -0.73
CA TYR A 31 -14.31 8.96 -0.65
C TYR A 31 -14.76 9.18 0.79
N ASP A 32 -15.14 10.41 1.11
CA ASP A 32 -15.83 10.74 2.36
C ASP A 32 -17.34 10.42 2.30
N LYS A 33 -18.05 10.78 3.38
CA LYS A 33 -19.50 10.57 3.51
C LYS A 33 -20.34 11.32 2.44
N ASP A 34 -19.79 12.38 1.87
CA ASP A 34 -20.47 13.26 0.91
C ASP A 34 -20.05 12.90 -0.54
N ASN A 35 -19.43 11.73 -0.73
CA ASN A 35 -18.87 11.25 -2.00
C ASN A 35 -17.78 12.17 -2.60
N LYS A 36 -17.08 12.95 -1.78
CA LYS A 36 -15.90 13.70 -2.22
C LYS A 36 -14.67 12.81 -2.12
N CYS A 37 -13.87 12.78 -3.19
CA CYS A 37 -12.57 12.09 -3.19
C CYS A 37 -11.63 12.75 -2.18
N ILE A 38 -11.07 11.96 -1.26
CA ILE A 38 -10.13 12.44 -0.24
C ILE A 38 -8.74 11.82 -0.38
N ALA A 39 -8.61 10.68 -1.05
CA ALA A 39 -7.33 10.10 -1.41
C ALA A 39 -7.49 9.16 -2.61
N SER A 40 -6.45 9.05 -3.44
CA SER A 40 -6.44 8.13 -4.58
C SER A 40 -5.04 7.72 -4.95
N GLU A 41 -4.87 6.47 -5.40
CA GLU A 41 -3.62 5.94 -5.95
C GLU A 41 -3.90 5.20 -7.26
N GLN A 42 -2.92 5.18 -8.15
CA GLN A 42 -3.02 4.58 -9.48
C GLN A 42 -1.75 3.79 -9.81
N GLN A 43 -1.92 2.68 -10.52
CA GLN A 43 -0.84 1.97 -11.18
C GLN A 43 -1.29 1.46 -12.55
N ASP A 44 -0.36 1.37 -13.49
CA ASP A 44 -0.58 0.80 -14.81
C ASP A 44 0.57 -0.11 -15.22
N ILE A 45 0.28 -1.01 -16.17
CA ILE A 45 1.26 -1.90 -16.79
C ILE A 45 0.85 -2.15 -18.25
N SER A 46 1.85 -2.32 -19.11
CA SER A 46 1.65 -2.68 -20.51
C SER A 46 2.33 -4.01 -20.82
N PHE A 47 1.71 -4.78 -21.72
CA PHE A 47 2.22 -6.04 -22.23
C PHE A 47 2.36 -5.94 -23.74
N VAL A 48 3.53 -6.32 -24.25
CA VAL A 48 3.80 -6.35 -25.68
C VAL A 48 3.30 -7.64 -26.32
N GLN A 49 3.09 -7.61 -27.63
CA GLN A 49 2.74 -8.80 -28.40
C GLN A 49 3.91 -9.78 -28.48
N TRP A 50 3.59 -11.07 -28.62
CA TRP A 50 4.55 -12.19 -28.68
C TRP A 50 5.41 -12.30 -27.43
N ALA A 51 4.90 -11.82 -26.29
CA ALA A 51 5.53 -12.01 -24.99
C ALA A 51 5.04 -13.29 -24.31
N ASN A 52 5.84 -13.76 -23.36
CA ASN A 52 5.47 -14.90 -22.53
C ASN A 52 4.27 -14.53 -21.66
N GLN A 53 3.22 -15.33 -21.75
CA GLN A 53 2.06 -15.22 -20.89
C GLN A 53 2.43 -15.57 -19.45
N LYS A 54 2.51 -14.57 -18.59
CA LYS A 54 2.72 -14.69 -17.14
C LYS A 54 1.68 -13.89 -16.39
N TRP A 55 1.42 -14.29 -15.15
CA TRP A 55 0.63 -13.50 -14.21
C TRP A 55 1.54 -12.54 -13.45
N HIS A 56 1.12 -11.29 -13.34
CA HIS A 56 1.80 -10.22 -12.65
C HIS A 56 0.94 -9.74 -11.49
N LYS A 57 1.51 -9.66 -10.29
CA LYS A 57 0.81 -9.07 -9.15
C LYS A 57 0.92 -7.54 -9.25
N MET A 58 -0.22 -6.88 -9.28
CA MET A 58 -0.37 -5.43 -9.16
C MET A 58 -0.77 -5.10 -7.72
N GLU A 59 -0.24 -4.01 -7.18
CA GLU A 59 -0.45 -3.64 -5.78
C GLU A 59 -0.37 -2.12 -5.61
N ILE A 60 -1.40 -1.53 -4.99
CA ILE A 60 -1.43 -0.13 -4.58
C ILE A 60 -1.87 -0.04 -3.12
N THR A 61 -1.28 0.90 -2.37
CA THR A 61 -1.62 1.10 -0.97
C THR A 61 -1.89 2.57 -0.67
N LEU A 62 -3.07 2.87 -0.14
CA LEU A 62 -3.37 4.16 0.45
C LEU A 62 -2.84 4.21 1.88
N LYS A 63 -2.00 5.19 2.19
CA LYS A 63 -1.50 5.50 3.54
C LYS A 63 -1.72 6.98 3.84
N SER A 64 -1.76 7.34 5.12
CA SER A 64 -1.77 8.74 5.56
C SER A 64 -2.86 9.62 4.94
N TYR A 65 -4.00 9.03 4.56
CA TYR A 65 -5.12 9.75 3.97
C TYR A 65 -5.82 10.67 4.99
N PRO A 66 -6.57 11.69 4.57
CA PRO A 66 -7.33 12.54 5.48
C PRO A 66 -8.37 11.75 6.30
N PRO A 67 -8.74 12.21 7.51
CA PRO A 67 -9.89 11.64 8.20
C PRO A 67 -11.18 11.83 7.38
N GLY A 68 -12.19 11.03 7.66
CA GLY A 68 -13.50 11.10 7.00
C GLY A 68 -13.73 10.04 5.93
N GLY A 69 -12.77 9.15 5.65
CA GLY A 69 -12.92 8.08 4.65
C GLY A 69 -14.04 7.09 4.98
N ARG A 70 -14.97 6.88 4.05
CA ARG A 70 -16.15 6.01 4.20
C ARG A 70 -16.35 5.02 3.07
N VAL A 71 -16.03 5.39 1.84
CA VAL A 71 -16.29 4.55 0.67
C VAL A 71 -15.00 4.35 -0.12
N LEU A 72 -14.64 3.09 -0.37
CA LEU A 72 -13.57 2.74 -1.28
C LEU A 72 -14.15 2.38 -2.64
N ARG A 73 -13.54 2.90 -3.71
CA ARG A 73 -13.85 2.52 -5.08
C ARG A 73 -12.58 2.05 -5.76
N VAL A 74 -12.68 0.88 -6.39
CA VAL A 74 -11.61 0.30 -7.19
C VAL A 74 -12.03 0.36 -8.65
N HIS A 75 -11.12 0.78 -9.51
CA HIS A 75 -11.27 0.70 -10.95
C HIS A 75 -10.15 -0.15 -11.54
N SER A 76 -10.53 -1.30 -12.10
CA SER A 76 -9.64 -2.20 -12.83
C SER A 76 -10.06 -2.20 -14.29
N ALA A 77 -9.17 -1.78 -15.19
CA ALA A 77 -9.48 -1.60 -16.60
C ALA A 77 -8.39 -2.23 -17.47
N GLY A 78 -8.81 -3.10 -18.38
CA GLY A 78 -7.94 -3.74 -19.37
C GLY A 78 -8.45 -3.48 -20.78
N ARG A 79 -7.53 -3.28 -21.73
CA ARG A 79 -7.84 -3.25 -23.17
C ARG A 79 -6.72 -3.88 -23.98
N ASP A 80 -7.04 -4.45 -25.13
CA ASP A 80 -6.03 -4.90 -26.08
C ASP A 80 -5.41 -3.72 -26.84
N THR A 81 -4.26 -3.96 -27.47
CA THR A 81 -3.57 -2.96 -28.29
C THR A 81 -3.80 -3.15 -29.80
N GLN A 82 -4.48 -4.23 -30.21
CA GLN A 82 -4.65 -4.60 -31.62
C GLN A 82 -6.04 -4.27 -32.18
N PHE A 83 -6.95 -3.81 -31.32
CA PHE A 83 -8.36 -3.53 -31.59
C PHE A 83 -9.09 -4.72 -32.22
N TRP A 84 -8.74 -5.93 -31.78
CA TRP A 84 -9.32 -7.16 -32.32
C TRP A 84 -10.72 -7.39 -31.74
N ALA A 85 -11.65 -7.78 -32.60
CA ALA A 85 -13.00 -8.13 -32.18
C ALA A 85 -12.96 -9.36 -31.25
N GLY A 86 -13.28 -9.15 -29.97
CA GLY A 86 -13.34 -10.19 -28.95
C GLY A 86 -12.70 -9.77 -27.64
N HIS A 87 -12.32 -10.76 -26.82
CA HIS A 87 -11.79 -10.53 -25.47
C HIS A 87 -10.26 -10.66 -25.46
N TYR A 88 -9.55 -9.76 -26.12
CA TYR A 88 -8.08 -9.81 -26.25
C TYR A 88 -7.34 -8.96 -25.21
N GLY A 89 -8.06 -8.10 -24.48
CA GLY A 89 -7.48 -7.28 -23.42
C GLY A 89 -7.01 -8.09 -22.22
N THR A 90 -6.46 -7.36 -21.25
CA THR A 90 -5.89 -7.90 -20.01
C THR A 90 -6.86 -8.84 -19.30
N LYS A 91 -6.32 -9.95 -18.77
CA LYS A 91 -7.00 -10.88 -17.88
C LYS A 91 -6.73 -10.47 -16.45
N ILE A 92 -7.78 -10.43 -15.62
CA ILE A 92 -7.72 -9.97 -14.23
C ILE A 92 -8.28 -11.07 -13.35
N ALA A 93 -7.62 -11.38 -12.24
CA ALA A 93 -8.05 -12.38 -11.27
C ALA A 93 -7.49 -12.08 -9.87
N GLY A 94 -8.07 -12.74 -8.86
CA GLY A 94 -7.53 -12.72 -7.50
C GLY A 94 -7.55 -11.33 -6.85
N SER A 95 -8.55 -10.51 -7.16
CA SER A 95 -8.72 -9.18 -6.58
C SER A 95 -8.92 -9.27 -5.07
N GLN A 96 -8.11 -8.52 -4.32
CA GLN A 96 -8.14 -8.49 -2.86
C GLN A 96 -7.95 -7.07 -2.35
N LEU A 97 -8.80 -6.67 -1.41
CA LEU A 97 -8.69 -5.44 -0.65
C LEU A 97 -8.42 -5.79 0.82
N VAL A 98 -7.34 -5.25 1.36
CA VAL A 98 -6.90 -5.48 2.73
C VAL A 98 -6.80 -4.16 3.46
N VAL A 99 -7.38 -4.11 4.66
CA VAL A 99 -7.20 -2.99 5.60
C VAL A 99 -6.32 -3.51 6.74
N SER A 100 -5.08 -2.99 6.81
CA SER A 100 -4.07 -3.49 7.74
C SER A 100 -4.03 -2.65 9.00
N MET A 101 -4.24 -3.26 10.16
CA MET A 101 -3.95 -2.62 11.44
C MET A 101 -2.44 -2.74 11.67
N GLU A 102 -1.74 -1.64 11.91
CA GLU A 102 -0.36 -1.72 12.40
C GLU A 102 -0.42 -2.19 13.87
N ASP A 103 0.16 -3.36 14.15
CA ASP A 103 0.49 -3.76 15.51
C ASP A 103 1.62 -2.87 16.00
N THR A 104 1.31 -1.68 16.51
CA THR A 104 2.29 -0.95 17.32
C THR A 104 2.31 -1.65 18.69
N PRO A 105 3.34 -2.45 19.05
CA PRO A 105 3.49 -2.82 20.45
C PRO A 105 3.55 -1.52 21.26
N PRO A 106 2.91 -1.46 22.44
CA PRO A 106 2.92 -0.24 23.25
C PRO A 106 4.38 0.20 23.43
N SER A 107 4.69 1.43 23.05
CA SER A 107 5.99 2.02 23.32
C SER A 107 6.22 1.89 24.83
N THR A 108 7.15 1.05 25.25
CA THR A 108 7.67 1.06 26.60
C THR A 108 8.31 2.42 26.79
N GLY A 109 7.53 3.38 27.28
CA GLY A 109 8.04 4.68 27.66
C GLY A 109 9.07 4.45 28.75
N ASN A 110 10.34 4.75 28.45
CA ASN A 110 11.34 4.92 29.49
C ASN A 110 10.92 6.13 30.33
N SER A 111 10.14 5.90 31.38
CA SER A 111 10.03 6.83 32.49
C SER A 111 11.36 6.81 33.24
N THR A 112 12.33 7.59 32.77
CA THR A 112 13.45 8.00 33.62
C THR A 112 12.90 8.93 34.69
N VAL A 113 12.55 8.35 35.83
CA VAL A 113 12.38 9.08 37.07
C VAL A 113 13.72 9.75 37.39
N VAL A 114 13.80 11.06 37.21
CA VAL A 114 14.95 11.85 37.67
C VAL A 114 14.85 11.97 39.17
N ALA A 115 15.69 11.24 39.91
CA ALA A 115 15.84 11.43 41.35
C ALA A 115 16.65 12.71 41.63
N PRO A 116 16.25 13.55 42.61
CA PRO A 116 16.98 14.76 42.92
C PRO A 116 18.14 14.49 43.88
N GLY A 117 19.32 14.99 43.52
CA GLY A 117 20.33 15.51 44.45
C GLY A 117 21.07 14.51 45.36
N SER A 118 22.35 14.28 45.04
CA SER A 118 23.40 14.26 46.07
C SER A 118 24.76 14.50 45.41
N ALA A 119 25.36 15.63 45.76
CA ALA A 119 26.71 16.01 45.40
C ALA A 119 27.75 15.29 46.29
N LEU A 120 29.00 15.36 45.81
CA LEU A 120 30.29 15.19 46.51
C LEU A 120 30.87 13.77 46.61
N GLY A 121 32.11 13.63 46.11
CA GLY A 121 33.01 12.53 46.49
C GLY A 121 34.17 12.32 45.51
N ARG A 122 35.28 13.03 45.71
CA ARG A 122 36.57 12.88 45.01
C ARG A 122 37.26 11.53 45.30
N SER A 123 38.22 11.19 44.41
CA SER A 123 39.45 10.39 44.64
C SER A 123 39.26 8.87 44.54
N ARG A 124 40.13 8.04 43.94
CA ARG A 124 41.59 8.09 43.72
C ARG A 124 42.03 6.97 42.73
N TYR A 125 43.18 7.18 42.09
CA TYR A 125 44.07 6.32 41.27
C TYR A 125 44.01 4.76 41.34
N GLN A 126 43.97 4.12 40.14
CA GLN A 126 44.89 3.11 39.48
C GLN A 126 45.47 1.87 40.22
N PRO A 127 46.13 0.87 39.55
CA PRO A 127 45.69 -0.10 38.50
C PRO A 127 46.25 -1.56 38.72
N LEU A 128 46.19 -2.43 37.68
CA LEU A 128 46.93 -3.69 37.40
C LEU A 128 46.52 -5.00 38.13
N GLU A 129 46.02 -5.99 37.37
CA GLU A 129 46.81 -7.08 36.76
C GLU A 129 46.33 -7.36 35.33
#